data_AF-A0A2S8BG89-F1
#
_entry.id   AF-A0A2S8BG89-F1
#
_cell.length_a   1.000
_cell.length_b   1.000
_cell.length_c   1.000
_cell.angle_alpha   90.00
_cell.angle_beta   90.00
_cell.angle_gamma   90.00
#
_symmetry.space_group_name_H-M   'P 1'
#
loop_
_entity.id
_entity.type
_entity.pdbx_description
1 polymer ?
#
loop_
_entity_poly.entity_id
_entity_poly.type
_entity_poly.pdbx_seq_one_letter_code
_entity_poly.pdbx_strand_id
1 'polypeptide(L)' 'MTDFTDRERGLYDKYRVERADGKAKGPYFVLAYTTDPHAAVALAAYADSCEADYPMLAADLREALESTDV' A
#
# COMPACT_ATOMS: atom_id res chain seq x y z
N MET A 1 7.59 -28.91 -9.93
CA MET A 1 7.81 -27.52 -9.48
C MET A 1 6.43 -27.02 -9.12
N THR A 2 6.08 -27.10 -7.84
CA THR A 2 4.70 -26.88 -7.38
C THR A 2 4.40 -25.38 -7.47
N ASP A 3 3.45 -25.01 -8.32
CA ASP A 3 2.88 -23.66 -8.34
C ASP A 3 2.15 -23.45 -7.02
N PHE A 4 2.79 -22.75 -6.08
CA PHE A 4 2.10 -22.23 -4.93
C PHE A 4 1.14 -21.16 -5.44
N THR A 5 -0.15 -21.33 -5.17
CA THR A 5 -1.08 -20.21 -5.34
C THR A 5 -0.63 -19.09 -4.41
N ASP A 6 -0.77 -17.82 -4.82
CA ASP A 6 -0.34 -16.65 -4.02
C ASP A 6 -0.86 -16.69 -2.55
N ARG A 7 -1.92 -17.45 -2.28
CA ARG A 7 -2.56 -17.63 -0.96
C ARG A 7 -1.75 -18.44 0.05
N GLU A 8 -0.81 -19.26 -0.39
CA GLU A 8 0.06 -20.07 0.49
C GLU A 8 1.46 -19.48 0.62
N ARG A 9 1.73 -18.41 -0.15
CA ARG A 9 3.00 -17.71 -0.15
C ARG A 9 2.94 -16.61 0.91
N GLY A 10 3.80 -16.72 1.93
CA GLY A 10 4.00 -15.66 2.94
C GLY A 10 4.62 -14.39 2.33
N LEU A 11 5.27 -13.53 3.12
CA LEU A 11 5.90 -12.33 2.58
C LEU A 11 6.99 -12.68 1.54
N TYR A 12 6.89 -12.11 0.35
CA TYR A 12 7.88 -12.27 -0.72
C TYR A 12 8.02 -10.98 -1.54
N ASP A 13 9.15 -10.84 -2.23
CA ASP A 13 9.48 -9.64 -3.02
C ASP A 13 8.71 -9.60 -4.34
N LYS A 14 7.43 -9.21 -4.28
CA LYS A 14 6.59 -9.04 -5.48
C LYS A 14 6.99 -7.80 -6.29
N TYR A 15 7.38 -6.73 -5.61
CA TYR A 15 7.80 -5.47 -6.19
C TYR A 15 9.19 -5.08 -5.69
N ARG A 16 10.01 -4.52 -6.59
CA ARG A 16 11.32 -3.95 -6.25
C ARG A 16 11.22 -2.43 -6.31
N VAL A 17 11.37 -1.78 -5.14
CA VAL A 17 11.35 -0.31 -5.02
C VAL A 17 12.78 0.18 -4.87
N GLU A 18 13.22 1.03 -5.80
CA GLU A 18 14.56 1.60 -5.78
C GLU A 18 14.50 3.12 -5.68
N ARG A 19 15.50 3.72 -5.01
CA ARG A 19 15.65 5.18 -5.04
C ARG A 19 16.32 5.59 -6.34
N ALA A 20 15.86 6.69 -6.92
CA ALA A 20 16.47 7.28 -8.12
C ALA A 20 17.95 7.68 -7.91
N ASP A 21 18.35 7.95 -6.66
CA ASP A 21 19.74 8.27 -6.30
C ASP A 21 20.59 7.02 -5.97
N GLY A 22 20.06 5.81 -6.17
CA GLY A 22 20.76 4.54 -5.97
C GLY A 22 21.06 4.19 -4.51
N LYS A 23 20.64 5.01 -3.54
CA LYS A 23 20.87 4.72 -2.12
C LYS A 23 19.98 3.58 -1.64
N ALA A 24 20.50 2.80 -0.70
CA ALA A 24 19.71 1.81 0.01
C ALA A 24 18.54 2.50 0.74
N LYS A 25 17.38 1.83 0.72
CA LYS A 25 16.19 2.22 1.47
C LYS A 25 15.75 1.02 2.30
N GLY A 26 15.03 1.27 3.40
CA GLY A 26 14.46 0.21 4.22
C GLY A 26 13.44 -0.65 3.46
N PRO A 27 12.81 -1.63 4.11
CA PRO A 27 11.79 -2.45 3.48
C PRO A 27 10.55 -1.60 3.13
N TYR A 28 9.98 -1.85 1.94
CA TYR A 28 8.71 -1.25 1.50
C TYR A 28 7.68 -2.33 1.32
N PHE A 29 6.47 -2.09 1.83
CA PHE A 29 5.32 -2.93 1.58
C PHE A 29 4.36 -2.16 0.68
N VAL A 30 4.20 -2.64 -0.55
CA VAL A 30 3.39 -1.96 -1.58
C VAL A 30 2.05 -2.67 -1.69
N LEU A 31 0.98 -1.91 -1.57
CA LEU A 31 -0.39 -2.38 -1.54
C LEU A 31 -1.20 -1.66 -2.64
N ALA A 32 -1.94 -2.42 -3.45
CA ALA A 32 -2.75 -1.90 -4.55
C ALA A 32 -4.17 -1.58 -4.08
N TYR A 33 -4.36 -0.47 -3.36
CA TYR A 33 -5.60 -0.13 -2.66
C TYR A 33 -6.86 -0.03 -3.53
N THR A 34 -6.72 0.15 -4.85
CA THR A 34 -7.86 0.19 -5.79
C THR A 34 -8.40 -1.18 -6.17
N THR A 35 -7.60 -2.24 -6.03
CA THR A 35 -7.94 -3.60 -6.50
C THR A 35 -7.86 -4.65 -5.40
N ASP A 36 -7.11 -4.38 -4.33
CA ASP A 36 -6.99 -5.23 -3.16
C ASP A 36 -7.86 -4.68 -2.01
N PRO A 37 -8.93 -5.39 -1.59
CA PRO A 37 -9.80 -4.92 -0.51
C PRO A 37 -9.08 -4.82 0.83
N HIS A 38 -8.00 -5.58 1.06
CA HIS A 38 -7.20 -5.46 2.28
C HIS A 38 -6.31 -4.22 2.25
N ALA A 39 -5.83 -3.85 1.07
CA ALA A 39 -5.08 -2.63 0.85
C ALA A 39 -5.92 -1.37 1.10
N ALA A 40 -7.19 -1.37 0.70
CA ALA A 40 -8.13 -0.29 1.00
C ALA A 40 -8.29 -0.08 2.52
N VAL A 41 -8.45 -1.18 3.29
CA VAL A 41 -8.54 -1.13 4.76
C VAL A 41 -7.25 -0.58 5.38
N ALA A 42 -6.09 -1.01 4.88
CA ALA A 42 -4.80 -0.51 5.37
C ALA A 42 -4.63 1.00 5.09
N LEU A 43 -5.09 1.48 3.93
CA LEU A 43 -5.02 2.89 3.57
C LEU A 43 -5.91 3.75 4.48
N ALA A 44 -7.13 3.30 4.77
CA ALA A 44 -8.04 3.97 5.69
C ALA A 44 -7.43 4.08 7.10
N ALA A 45 -6.87 2.99 7.62
CA ALA A 45 -6.21 2.98 8.93
C ALA A 45 -5.00 3.92 8.99
N TYR A 46 -4.25 4.03 7.88
CA TYR A 46 -3.14 4.97 7.80
C TYR A 46 -3.61 6.43 7.77
N ALA A 47 -4.71 6.73 7.06
CA ALA A 47 -5.32 8.06 7.07
C ALA A 47 -5.67 8.49 8.51
N ASP A 48 -6.32 7.61 9.27
CA ASP A 48 -6.64 7.88 10.68
C ASP A 48 -5.40 8.03 11.55
N SER A 49 -4.37 7.21 11.32
CA SER A 49 -3.13 7.27 12.09
C SER A 49 -2.34 8.56 11.87
N CYS A 50 -2.40 9.15 10.67
CA CYS A 50 -1.57 10.29 10.30
C CYS A 50 -2.31 11.63 10.37
N GLU A 51 -3.62 11.66 10.60
CA GLU A 51 -4.46 12.85 10.56
C GLU A 51 -3.98 13.98 11.49
N ALA A 52 -3.51 13.66 12.69
CA ALA A 52 -3.04 14.67 13.65
C ALA A 52 -1.82 15.44 13.14
N ASP A 53 -0.93 14.77 12.40
CA ASP A 53 0.33 15.32 11.88
C ASP A 53 0.18 15.82 10.43
N TYR A 54 -0.69 15.18 9.65
CA TYR A 54 -0.85 15.38 8.20
C TYR A 54 -2.34 15.40 7.79
N PRO A 55 -3.12 16.40 8.25
CA PRO A 55 -4.57 16.41 8.06
C PRO A 55 -5.01 16.46 6.59
N MET A 56 -4.27 17.16 5.73
CA MET A 56 -4.56 17.20 4.30
C MET A 56 -4.31 15.85 3.62
N LEU A 57 -3.21 15.17 3.96
CA LEU A 57 -2.94 13.84 3.43
C LEU A 57 -4.03 12.86 3.87
N ALA A 58 -4.44 12.90 5.14
CA ALA A 58 -5.53 12.05 5.62
C ALA A 58 -6.84 12.29 4.85
N ALA A 59 -7.17 13.55 4.53
CA ALA A 59 -8.33 13.88 3.71
C ALA A 59 -8.20 13.31 2.28
N ASP A 60 -7.08 13.55 1.60
CA ASP A 60 -6.83 13.05 0.24
C ASP A 60 -6.89 11.51 0.18
N LEU A 61 -6.36 10.83 1.19
CA LEU A 61 -6.39 9.36 1.28
C LEU A 61 -7.82 8.82 1.43
N ARG A 62 -8.68 9.52 2.17
CA ARG A 62 -10.10 9.16 2.31
C ARG A 62 -10.86 9.41 1.01
N GLU A 63 -10.61 10.53 0.33
CA GLU A 63 -11.21 10.83 -0.98
C GLU A 63 -10.79 9.78 -2.03
N ALA A 64 -9.53 9.35 -2.03
CA ALA A 64 -9.03 8.31 -2.92
C ALA A 64 -9.72 6.94 -2.72
N LEU A 65 -10.22 6.66 -1.50
CA LEU A 65 -10.98 5.43 -1.22
C LEU A 65 -12.43 5.50 -1.71
N GLU A 66 -12.99 6.69 -1.87
CA GLU A 66 -14.35 6.91 -2.37
C GLU A 66 -14.41 6.92 -3.90
N SER A 67 -13.33 7.37 -4.55
CA SER A 67 -13.23 7.38 -6.02
C SER A 67 -13.10 5.96 -6.58
N THR A 68 -14.22 5.44 -7.11
CA THR A 68 -14.33 4.10 -7.73
C THR A 68 -13.96 4.12 -9.22
N ASP A 69 -13.33 5.17 -9.74
CA ASP A 69 -12.96 5.24 -11.16
C ASP A 69 -11.71 4.39 -11.45
N VAL A 70 -11.95 3.16 -11.91
CA VAL A 70 -11.00 2.29 -12.62
C VAL A 70 -11.51 2.06 -14.04
#